data_AF-A0A0C5X257-F1
#
_entry.id   AF-A0A0C5X257-F1
#
_cell.length_a   1.000
_cell.length_b   1.000
_cell.length_c   1.000
_cell.angle_alpha   90.00
_cell.angle_beta   90.00
_cell.angle_gamma   90.00
#
_symmetry.space_group_name_H-M   'P 1'
#
loop_
_entity.id
_entity.type
_entity.pdbx_description
1 polymer ?
#
loop_
_entity_poly.entity_id
_entity_poly.type
_entity_poly.pdbx_seq_one_letter_code
_entity_poly.pdbx_strand_id
1 'polypeptide(L)'
;MIAKPRLFIIMCGQLVWVRLPLISRQTSPCSMAARCQASSGWAAGSWARAMIPMRMNTKMRIDKATSMSRYCERCGKATKACICQWIQQLDAKTELWILQHPSEVKRAIGTARILTLSLPNARLWVGEDFSEHCEINQLLAEPDRQAWVVYPGEGALPISSLVDIGNEQAVDTKRTLILLDGTWKKAYKMWQLSANLQQLPTVALDNVEQGNYRIRKSPKSAGVSTVEAGYLALTALEGEGDNFAPLIEAFNQMIEFQIQQMPEGVFERNYGE
;
A
#
# COMPACT_ATOMS: atom_id res chain seq x y z
N MET A 1 -36.94 -16.37 -1.96
CA MET A 1 -36.38 -15.16 -1.30
C MET A 1 -34.87 -15.36 -1.22
N ILE A 2 -34.15 -14.83 -2.20
CA ILE A 2 -32.72 -15.08 -2.41
C ILE A 2 -31.94 -14.13 -1.50
N ALA A 3 -31.17 -14.69 -0.58
CA ALA A 3 -30.32 -13.95 0.34
C ALA A 3 -29.24 -13.19 -0.46
N LYS A 4 -29.17 -11.87 -0.28
CA LYS A 4 -28.12 -11.03 -0.86
C LYS A 4 -26.76 -11.40 -0.22
N PRO A 5 -25.70 -11.67 -0.99
CA PRO A 5 -24.40 -12.00 -0.42
C PRO A 5 -23.84 -10.79 0.34
N ARG A 6 -23.32 -11.05 1.54
CA ARG A 6 -22.72 -10.05 2.44
C ARG A 6 -21.39 -9.59 1.85
N LEU A 7 -21.29 -8.27 1.67
CA LEU A 7 -20.28 -7.51 0.93
C LEU A 7 -19.08 -7.22 1.84
N PHE A 8 -17.86 -7.68 1.51
CA PHE A 8 -16.64 -7.44 2.31
C PHE A 8 -15.61 -6.58 1.55
N ILE A 9 -15.26 -5.41 2.10
CA ILE A 9 -14.69 -4.24 1.43
C ILE A 9 -13.25 -3.96 1.90
N ILE A 10 -12.39 -3.30 1.10
CA ILE A 10 -11.19 -2.60 1.60
C ILE A 10 -11.52 -1.11 1.86
N MET A 11 -11.55 -0.64 3.10
CA MET A 11 -11.75 0.77 3.47
C MET A 11 -10.53 1.37 4.16
N CYS A 12 -9.86 2.30 3.49
CA CYS A 12 -8.99 3.28 4.15
C CYS A 12 -9.86 4.33 4.88
N GLY A 13 -9.88 4.25 6.21
CA GLY A 13 -10.69 5.06 7.12
C GLY A 13 -10.77 6.53 6.74
N GLN A 14 -11.97 7.00 6.41
CA GLN A 14 -12.27 8.43 6.28
C GLN A 14 -12.32 9.06 7.67
N LEU A 15 -11.32 9.90 7.99
CA LEU A 15 -11.50 10.98 8.94
C LEU A 15 -12.39 12.03 8.28
N VAL A 16 -13.56 12.26 8.87
CA VAL A 16 -14.49 13.32 8.50
C VAL A 16 -13.84 14.65 8.85
N TRP A 17 -13.64 15.51 7.85
CA TRP A 17 -13.24 16.90 8.08
C TRP A 17 -14.46 17.70 8.51
N VAL A 18 -14.50 18.17 9.75
CA VAL A 18 -15.44 19.22 10.18
C VAL A 18 -14.99 20.51 9.52
N ARG A 19 -15.81 21.02 8.59
CA ARG A 19 -15.58 22.24 7.83
C ARG A 19 -15.92 23.45 8.73
N LEU A 20 -14.91 24.14 9.25
CA LEU A 20 -15.09 25.50 9.79
C LEU A 20 -14.98 26.52 8.65
N PRO A 21 -15.82 27.57 8.64
CA PRO A 21 -15.94 28.48 7.51
C PRO A 21 -14.83 29.53 7.56
N LEU A 22 -14.10 29.70 6.45
CA LEU A 22 -13.28 30.89 6.22
C LEU A 22 -13.82 31.68 5.03
N ILE A 23 -14.27 32.86 5.43
CA ILE A 23 -14.58 34.11 4.75
C ILE A 23 -13.87 34.30 3.40
N SER A 24 -14.66 34.76 2.45
CA SER A 24 -14.32 35.16 1.09
C SER A 24 -13.30 36.29 1.04
N ARG A 25 -12.42 36.25 0.03
CA ARG A 25 -12.01 37.44 -0.72
C ARG A 25 -11.60 37.05 -2.14
N GLN A 26 -12.25 37.74 -3.08
CA GLN A 26 -12.01 37.73 -4.52
C GLN A 26 -10.68 38.40 -4.85
N THR A 27 -10.00 37.95 -5.91
CA THR A 27 -9.77 38.73 -7.15
C THR A 27 -8.90 37.92 -8.12
N SER A 28 -9.24 38.07 -9.41
CA SER A 28 -8.62 37.42 -10.57
C SER A 28 -7.60 38.39 -11.24
N PRO A 29 -7.14 38.17 -12.49
CA PRO A 29 -5.83 37.64 -12.83
C PRO A 29 -4.94 38.66 -13.59
N CYS A 30 -3.64 38.37 -13.76
CA CYS A 30 -2.82 39.10 -14.73
C CYS A 30 -1.93 38.15 -15.54
N SER A 31 -1.88 38.43 -16.84
CA SER A 31 -1.29 37.68 -17.93
C SER A 31 0.20 37.98 -18.14
N MET A 32 0.87 37.06 -18.86
CA MET A 32 1.85 37.28 -19.95
C MET A 32 3.12 36.44 -19.86
N ALA A 33 3.20 35.53 -20.82
CA ALA A 33 4.33 35.11 -21.63
C ALA A 33 5.71 35.75 -21.42
N ALA A 34 6.77 34.92 -21.42
CA ALA A 34 7.88 35.04 -22.38
C ALA A 34 8.71 33.75 -22.44
N ARG A 35 9.03 33.35 -23.68
CA ARG A 35 10.05 32.37 -24.07
C ARG A 35 11.44 33.00 -23.92
N CYS A 36 12.47 32.20 -23.66
CA CYS A 36 13.80 32.41 -24.25
C CYS A 36 14.55 31.08 -24.35
N GLN A 37 15.27 30.93 -25.45
CA GLN A 37 15.95 29.74 -25.95
C GLN A 37 17.43 29.69 -25.54
N ALA A 38 17.95 28.46 -25.49
CA ALA A 38 19.24 27.97 -26.00
C ALA A 38 20.59 28.67 -25.70
N SER A 39 21.55 27.86 -25.22
CA SER A 39 22.95 27.72 -25.68
C SER A 39 23.67 26.75 -24.71
N SER A 40 24.16 25.56 -25.08
CA SER A 40 25.24 25.14 -26.00
C SER A 40 26.66 25.22 -25.41
N GLY A 41 27.38 24.08 -25.47
CA GLY A 41 28.82 23.91 -25.19
C GLY A 41 29.11 23.88 -23.69
N TRP A 42 30.06 23.14 -23.12
CA TRP A 42 31.46 22.92 -23.50
C TRP A 42 31.84 21.49 -23.05
N ALA A 43 32.29 20.64 -23.97
CA ALA A 43 33.71 20.33 -24.26
C ALA A 43 34.34 19.32 -23.28
N ALA A 44 34.66 18.17 -23.86
CA ALA A 44 35.39 17.05 -23.30
C ALA A 44 36.83 17.42 -22.91
N GLY A 45 37.32 16.81 -21.84
CA GLY A 45 38.71 16.89 -21.40
C GLY A 45 39.14 15.58 -20.74
N SER A 46 39.63 14.66 -21.56
CA SER A 46 40.31 13.42 -21.16
C SER A 46 41.69 13.77 -20.60
N TRP A 47 41.98 13.33 -19.37
CA TRP A 47 43.33 13.25 -18.83
C TRP A 47 43.49 11.91 -18.10
N ALA A 48 44.10 10.95 -18.79
CA ALA A 48 44.60 9.72 -18.19
C ALA A 48 46.06 9.94 -17.76
N ARG A 49 46.36 9.72 -16.47
CA ARG A 49 47.53 8.97 -15.97
C ARG A 49 47.66 9.10 -14.46
N ALA A 50 47.77 7.94 -13.81
CA ALA A 50 48.84 7.53 -12.91
C ALA A 50 48.28 6.70 -11.75
N MET A 51 48.50 5.39 -11.81
CA MET A 51 48.39 4.51 -10.66
C MET A 51 49.62 4.72 -9.77
N ILE A 52 49.38 5.06 -8.50
CA ILE A 52 50.32 4.88 -7.39
C ILE A 52 49.50 4.23 -6.26
N PRO A 53 49.87 3.06 -5.74
CA PRO A 53 49.10 2.43 -4.67
C PRO A 53 49.49 3.06 -3.34
N MET A 54 48.66 3.99 -2.85
CA MET A 54 48.80 4.53 -1.50
C MET A 54 48.00 3.65 -0.54
N ARG A 55 48.74 2.97 0.34
CA ARG A 55 48.25 2.11 1.42
C ARG A 55 47.48 2.96 2.43
N MET A 56 46.16 3.06 2.29
CA MET A 56 45.30 3.77 3.23
C MET A 56 44.77 2.81 4.29
N ASN A 57 45.42 2.83 5.44
CA ASN A 57 44.85 2.36 6.70
C ASN A 57 43.95 3.47 7.24
N THR A 58 42.66 3.42 6.93
CA THR A 58 41.66 4.34 7.50
C THR A 58 40.67 3.51 8.29
N LYS A 59 40.82 3.54 9.62
CA LYS A 59 39.73 3.26 10.55
C LYS A 59 38.55 4.14 10.13
N MET A 60 37.58 3.53 9.46
CA MET A 60 36.29 4.14 9.17
C MET A 60 35.58 4.31 10.52
N ARG A 61 35.76 5.45 11.16
CA ARG A 61 34.77 5.97 12.09
C ARG A 61 33.53 6.25 11.24
N ILE A 62 32.50 5.43 11.41
CA ILE A 62 31.16 5.74 10.91
C ILE A 62 30.67 6.89 11.80
N ASP A 63 31.05 8.11 11.44
CA ASP A 63 30.48 9.30 12.03
C ASP A 63 29.05 9.39 11.51
N LYS A 64 28.11 9.03 12.40
CA LYS A 64 26.67 9.01 12.20
C LYS A 64 26.19 10.45 11.97
N ALA A 65 26.31 10.93 10.73
CA ALA A 65 25.70 12.18 10.30
C ALA A 65 24.18 11.98 10.30
N THR A 66 23.54 12.36 11.41
CA THR A 66 22.08 12.35 11.57
C THR A 66 21.48 13.35 10.57
N SER A 67 21.07 12.86 9.40
CA SER A 67 20.16 13.56 8.48
C SER A 67 18.95 14.04 9.28
N MET A 68 18.86 15.36 9.54
CA MET A 68 17.72 15.99 10.21
C MET A 68 16.53 16.16 9.25
N SER A 69 16.22 15.13 8.46
CA SER A 69 15.00 15.13 7.67
C SER A 69 13.79 15.16 8.60
N ARG A 70 12.82 16.04 8.30
CA ARG A 70 11.51 16.07 8.99
C ARG A 70 10.71 14.78 8.76
N TYR A 71 11.09 14.00 7.77
CA TYR A 71 10.46 12.77 7.35
C TYR A 71 11.45 11.61 7.38
N CYS A 72 11.00 10.44 7.83
CA CYS A 72 11.75 9.20 7.75
C CYS A 72 11.97 8.82 6.28
N GLU A 73 13.22 8.59 5.89
CA GLU A 73 13.60 8.19 4.52
C GLU A 73 13.05 6.81 4.12
N ARG A 74 12.80 5.93 5.11
CA ARG A 74 12.26 4.57 4.89
C ARG A 74 10.75 4.56 4.71
N CYS A 75 9.98 5.11 5.65
CA CYS A 75 8.50 5.07 5.56
C CYS A 75 7.85 6.34 5.00
N GLY A 76 8.60 7.42 4.80
CA GLY A 76 8.09 8.71 4.31
C GLY A 76 7.24 9.49 5.32
N LYS A 77 7.00 8.95 6.53
CA LYS A 77 6.24 9.64 7.59
C LYS A 77 7.08 10.66 8.32
N ALA A 78 6.44 11.66 8.93
CA ALA A 78 7.13 12.58 9.84
C ALA A 78 7.89 11.79 10.91
N THR A 79 9.08 12.24 11.30
CA THR A 79 9.98 11.48 12.21
C THR A 79 9.30 11.10 13.52
N LYS A 80 8.42 11.97 14.06
CA LYS A 80 7.62 11.69 15.27
C LYS A 80 6.56 10.60 15.09
N ALA A 81 6.07 10.42 13.87
CA ALA A 81 5.04 9.44 13.51
C ALA A 81 5.63 8.27 12.70
N CYS A 82 6.93 8.02 12.85
CA CYS A 82 7.63 6.97 12.11
C CYS A 82 7.11 5.59 12.52
N ILE A 83 6.72 4.77 11.55
CA ILE A 83 6.23 3.40 11.79
C ILE A 83 7.35 2.36 11.73
N CYS A 84 8.55 2.72 11.26
CA CYS A 84 9.62 1.76 10.98
C CYS A 84 10.07 0.95 12.20
N GLN A 85 9.85 1.48 13.41
CA GLN A 85 10.15 0.78 14.66
C GLN A 85 9.24 -0.43 14.91
N TRP A 86 8.07 -0.49 14.25
CA TRP A 86 7.13 -1.60 14.36
C TRP A 86 7.16 -2.54 13.15
N ILE A 87 7.91 -2.19 12.10
CA ILE A 87 8.01 -3.00 10.88
C ILE A 87 8.96 -4.18 11.09
N GLN A 88 8.47 -5.39 10.81
CA GLN A 88 9.27 -6.61 10.72
C GLN A 88 9.31 -7.08 9.27
N GLN A 89 10.45 -7.61 8.82
CA GLN A 89 10.52 -8.30 7.52
C GLN A 89 9.86 -9.68 7.66
N LEU A 90 8.99 -10.00 6.72
CA LEU A 90 8.27 -11.27 6.63
C LEU A 90 8.54 -11.87 5.25
N ASP A 91 8.70 -13.19 5.21
CA ASP A 91 8.83 -13.92 3.96
C ASP A 91 7.47 -14.49 3.59
N ALA A 92 6.90 -14.03 2.48
CA ALA A 92 5.63 -14.53 1.95
C ALA A 92 5.91 -15.19 0.60
N LYS A 93 5.37 -16.37 0.38
CA LYS A 93 5.48 -17.06 -0.92
C LYS A 93 4.60 -16.39 -1.98
N THR A 94 3.47 -15.83 -1.54
CA THR A 94 2.53 -15.11 -2.39
C THR A 94 2.95 -13.65 -2.54
N GLU A 95 3.11 -13.18 -3.78
CA GLU A 95 3.37 -11.76 -4.04
C GLU A 95 2.11 -10.92 -3.78
N LEU A 96 2.27 -9.77 -3.13
CA LEU A 96 1.20 -8.79 -2.98
C LEU A 96 1.44 -7.59 -3.89
N TRP A 97 0.47 -7.31 -4.75
CA TRP A 97 0.47 -6.14 -5.63
C TRP A 97 -0.58 -5.15 -5.16
N ILE A 98 -0.14 -3.95 -4.79
CA ILE A 98 -1.02 -2.91 -4.24
C ILE A 98 -1.21 -1.82 -5.29
N LEU A 99 -2.42 -1.72 -5.82
CA LEU A 99 -2.80 -0.68 -6.77
C LEU A 99 -3.49 0.44 -6.02
N GLN A 100 -2.75 1.53 -5.79
CA GLN A 100 -3.16 2.64 -4.96
C GLN A 100 -3.72 3.79 -5.77
N HIS A 101 -4.91 4.25 -5.42
CA HIS A 101 -5.48 5.44 -6.04
C HIS A 101 -4.64 6.68 -5.68
N PRO A 102 -4.35 7.62 -6.62
CA PRO A 102 -3.53 8.81 -6.38
C PRO A 102 -3.91 9.68 -5.18
N SER A 103 -5.20 9.74 -4.86
CA SER A 103 -5.73 10.52 -3.73
C SER A 103 -5.47 9.89 -2.36
N GLU A 104 -5.06 8.62 -2.31
CA GLU A 104 -4.71 7.92 -1.07
C GLU A 104 -3.23 8.10 -0.71
N VAL A 105 -2.36 8.43 -1.67
CA VAL A 105 -0.90 8.58 -1.48
C VAL A 105 -0.55 9.55 -0.34
N LYS A 106 -1.31 10.65 -0.23
CA LYS A 106 -1.07 11.69 0.78
C LYS A 106 -1.84 11.47 2.07
N ARG A 107 -2.63 10.39 2.20
CA ARG A 107 -3.42 10.15 3.40
C ARG A 107 -2.51 9.65 4.52
N ALA A 108 -2.78 10.14 5.72
CA ALA A 108 -1.96 9.89 6.90
C ALA A 108 -1.93 8.41 7.34
N ILE A 109 -2.88 7.58 6.89
CA ILE A 109 -2.97 6.17 7.24
C ILE A 109 -2.24 5.37 6.17
N GLY A 110 -0.94 5.16 6.36
CA GLY A 110 -0.07 4.48 5.39
C GLY A 110 -0.16 2.96 5.51
N THR A 111 -1.37 2.37 5.43
CA THR A 111 -1.56 0.92 5.56
C THR A 111 -0.86 0.13 4.45
N ALA A 112 -0.96 0.61 3.20
CA ALA A 112 -0.19 0.06 2.07
C ALA A 112 1.33 0.11 2.29
N ARG A 113 1.81 1.10 3.08
CA ARG A 113 3.23 1.22 3.41
C ARG A 113 3.68 0.16 4.42
N ILE A 114 2.80 -0.31 5.30
CA ILE A 114 3.13 -1.42 6.21
C ILE A 114 3.43 -2.67 5.39
N LEU A 115 2.57 -3.02 4.44
CA LEU A 115 2.78 -4.18 3.56
C LEU A 115 4.09 -4.09 2.77
N THR A 116 4.30 -2.99 2.03
CA THR A 116 5.51 -2.81 1.21
C THR A 116 6.81 -2.71 2.01
N LEU A 117 6.74 -2.28 3.28
CA LEU A 117 7.92 -2.27 4.14
C LEU A 117 8.14 -3.61 4.84
N SER A 118 7.11 -4.41 5.07
CA SER A 118 7.21 -5.70 5.76
C SER A 118 7.46 -6.88 4.82
N LEU A 119 6.99 -6.80 3.57
CA LEU A 119 7.06 -7.89 2.59
C LEU A 119 7.98 -7.50 1.43
N PRO A 120 9.18 -8.12 1.31
CA PRO A 120 10.15 -7.79 0.26
C PRO A 120 9.62 -8.01 -1.16
N ASN A 121 8.69 -8.93 -1.33
CA ASN A 121 8.06 -9.27 -2.60
C ASN A 121 6.77 -8.48 -2.88
N ALA A 122 6.36 -7.56 -1.99
CA ALA A 122 5.22 -6.70 -2.22
C ALA A 122 5.58 -5.51 -3.11
N ARG A 123 4.72 -5.22 -4.08
CA ARG A 123 4.88 -4.12 -5.04
C ARG A 123 3.74 -3.13 -4.91
N LEU A 124 4.00 -1.85 -5.17
CA LEU A 124 2.99 -0.80 -5.11
C LEU A 124 3.09 0.10 -6.32
N TRP A 125 1.96 0.26 -7.01
CA TRP A 125 1.80 1.20 -8.12
C TRP A 125 0.67 2.17 -7.82
N VAL A 126 0.81 3.40 -8.32
CA VAL A 126 -0.16 4.46 -8.11
C VAL A 126 -0.83 4.80 -9.43
N GLY A 127 -2.16 4.74 -9.49
CA GLY A 127 -2.90 4.96 -10.73
C GLY A 127 -4.42 4.84 -10.56
N GLU A 128 -5.15 5.23 -11.61
CA GLU A 128 -6.61 5.04 -11.68
C GLU A 128 -7.02 4.05 -12.77
N ASP A 129 -6.17 3.85 -13.78
CA ASP A 129 -6.35 2.91 -14.88
C ASP A 129 -4.99 2.24 -15.11
N PHE A 130 -4.98 0.90 -15.06
CA PHE A 130 -3.77 0.09 -15.22
C PHE A 130 -3.78 -0.73 -16.52
N SER A 131 -4.73 -0.50 -17.42
CA SER A 131 -4.90 -1.25 -18.68
C SER A 131 -3.63 -1.29 -19.51
N GLU A 132 -2.96 -0.15 -19.64
CA GLU A 132 -1.73 0.04 -20.43
C GLU A 132 -0.47 0.12 -19.55
N HIS A 133 -0.53 -0.33 -18.30
CA HIS A 133 0.61 -0.24 -17.40
C HIS A 133 1.67 -1.29 -17.76
N CYS A 134 2.74 -0.85 -18.42
CA CYS A 134 3.79 -1.71 -18.98
C CYS A 134 4.32 -2.79 -18.01
N GLU A 135 4.73 -2.42 -16.79
CA GLU A 135 5.30 -3.39 -15.84
C GLU A 135 4.27 -4.44 -15.38
N ILE A 136 3.06 -4.02 -14.99
CA ILE A 136 1.97 -4.92 -14.60
C ILE A 136 1.64 -5.88 -15.74
N ASN A 137 1.48 -5.38 -16.97
CA ASN A 137 1.18 -6.22 -18.12
C ASN A 137 2.31 -7.20 -18.45
N GLN A 138 3.56 -6.79 -18.30
CA GLN A 138 4.71 -7.67 -18.47
C GLN A 138 4.70 -8.79 -17.43
N LEU A 139 4.44 -8.48 -16.16
CA LEU A 139 4.39 -9.47 -15.09
C LEU A 139 3.19 -10.42 -15.23
N LEU A 140 2.01 -9.90 -15.61
CA LEU A 140 0.80 -10.71 -15.86
C LEU A 140 0.96 -11.65 -17.07
N ALA A 141 1.86 -11.34 -18.01
CA ALA A 141 2.15 -12.19 -19.15
C ALA A 141 3.16 -13.32 -18.83
N GLU A 142 3.69 -13.39 -17.61
CA GLU A 142 4.56 -14.52 -17.19
C GLU A 142 3.74 -15.83 -17.18
N PRO A 143 4.17 -16.88 -17.92
CA PRO A 143 3.38 -18.10 -18.09
C PRO A 143 3.13 -18.85 -16.78
N ASP A 144 4.07 -18.75 -15.84
CA ASP A 144 4.01 -19.45 -14.55
C ASP A 144 3.37 -18.59 -13.45
N ARG A 145 2.75 -17.44 -13.81
CA ARG A 145 2.09 -16.56 -12.84
C ARG A 145 0.60 -16.80 -12.79
N GLN A 146 0.10 -17.03 -11.58
CA GLN A 146 -1.33 -17.03 -11.29
C GLN A 146 -1.65 -15.79 -10.46
N ALA A 147 -2.49 -14.91 -11.01
CA ALA A 147 -2.88 -13.65 -10.39
C ALA A 147 -4.38 -13.59 -10.12
N TRP A 148 -4.75 -13.16 -8.92
CA TRP A 148 -6.15 -12.94 -8.53
C TRP A 148 -6.34 -11.53 -7.99
N VAL A 149 -7.49 -10.93 -8.28
CA VAL A 149 -7.86 -9.65 -7.69
C VAL A 149 -8.69 -9.89 -6.43
N VAL A 150 -8.26 -9.34 -5.31
CA VAL A 150 -9.01 -9.38 -4.05
C VAL A 150 -10.14 -8.35 -4.15
N TYR A 151 -11.31 -8.80 -4.59
CA TYR A 151 -12.47 -7.97 -4.80
C TYR A 151 -13.77 -8.79 -4.65
N PRO A 152 -14.74 -8.32 -3.83
CA PRO A 152 -16.03 -9.00 -3.64
C PRO A 152 -16.95 -8.77 -4.86
N GLY A 153 -16.72 -9.51 -5.94
CA GLY A 153 -17.54 -9.52 -7.15
C GLY A 153 -18.56 -10.65 -7.19
N GLU A 154 -19.51 -10.57 -8.11
CA GLU A 154 -20.32 -11.73 -8.48
C GLU A 154 -19.41 -12.80 -9.10
N GLY A 155 -19.49 -14.03 -8.60
CA GLY A 155 -18.59 -15.12 -9.02
C GLY A 155 -17.21 -15.12 -8.37
N ALA A 156 -16.95 -14.22 -7.39
CA ALA A 156 -15.70 -14.26 -6.64
C ALA A 156 -15.58 -15.56 -5.83
N LEU A 157 -14.43 -16.22 -5.95
CA LEU A 157 -14.14 -17.45 -5.21
C LEU A 157 -13.75 -17.11 -3.76
N PRO A 158 -14.10 -17.93 -2.77
CA PRO A 158 -13.55 -17.79 -1.43
C PRO A 158 -12.02 -17.96 -1.48
N ILE A 159 -11.25 -17.08 -0.84
CA ILE A 159 -9.78 -17.15 -0.91
C ILE A 159 -9.22 -18.46 -0.36
N SER A 160 -9.87 -19.04 0.64
CA SER A 160 -9.54 -20.37 1.19
C SER A 160 -9.54 -21.49 0.13
N SER A 161 -10.34 -21.36 -0.92
CA SER A 161 -10.41 -22.36 -2.01
C SER A 161 -9.16 -22.39 -2.90
N LEU A 162 -8.30 -21.36 -2.83
CA LEU A 162 -7.05 -21.31 -3.59
C LEU A 162 -5.93 -22.17 -2.99
N VAL A 163 -6.06 -22.61 -1.74
CA VAL A 163 -5.06 -23.44 -1.06
C VAL A 163 -4.83 -24.76 -1.81
N ASP A 164 -5.92 -25.40 -2.24
CA ASP A 164 -5.89 -26.70 -2.91
C ASP A 164 -5.33 -26.61 -4.34
N ILE A 165 -5.67 -25.53 -5.07
CA ILE A 165 -5.28 -25.33 -6.47
C ILE A 165 -3.77 -25.37 -6.63
N GLY A 166 -3.03 -24.74 -5.72
CA GLY A 166 -1.58 -24.64 -5.88
C GLY A 166 -0.75 -25.72 -5.21
N ASN A 167 -1.36 -26.76 -4.62
CA ASN A 167 -0.63 -27.97 -4.20
C ASN A 167 -0.45 -28.96 -5.37
N GLU A 168 -1.29 -28.90 -6.39
CA GLU A 168 -1.22 -29.80 -7.55
C GLU A 168 -0.27 -29.30 -8.66
N GLN A 169 0.05 -27.99 -8.68
CA GLN A 169 0.86 -27.32 -9.73
C GLN A 169 2.23 -26.80 -9.20
N ALA A 170 2.70 -27.38 -8.09
CA ALA A 170 3.44 -26.67 -7.04
C ALA A 170 4.95 -26.40 -7.25
N VAL A 171 5.59 -26.79 -8.36
CA VAL A 171 7.07 -26.70 -8.41
C VAL A 171 7.60 -25.35 -8.91
N ASP A 172 6.82 -24.54 -9.63
CA ASP A 172 7.31 -23.23 -10.15
C ASP A 172 6.24 -22.12 -10.31
N THR A 173 5.04 -22.32 -9.75
CA THR A 173 3.94 -21.35 -9.95
C THR A 173 4.09 -20.14 -9.02
N LYS A 174 4.19 -18.93 -9.59
CA LYS A 174 4.20 -17.66 -8.85
C LYS A 174 2.77 -17.21 -8.56
N ARG A 175 2.38 -17.21 -7.29
CA ARG A 175 1.07 -16.70 -6.85
C ARG A 175 1.13 -15.19 -6.63
N THR A 176 0.10 -14.48 -7.07
CA THR A 176 -0.01 -13.03 -6.94
C THR A 176 -1.41 -12.62 -6.53
N LEU A 177 -1.51 -11.80 -5.48
CA LEU A 177 -2.76 -11.18 -5.06
C LEU A 177 -2.71 -9.68 -5.31
N ILE A 178 -3.73 -9.17 -6.00
CA ILE A 178 -3.86 -7.76 -6.32
C ILE A 178 -4.86 -7.11 -5.36
N LEU A 179 -4.39 -6.15 -4.57
CA LEU A 179 -5.17 -5.35 -3.63
C LEU A 179 -5.44 -3.97 -4.22
N LEU A 180 -6.70 -3.55 -4.23
CA LEU A 180 -7.12 -2.21 -4.67
C LEU A 180 -7.17 -1.26 -3.46
N ASP A 181 -6.20 -0.36 -3.35
CA ASP A 181 -6.09 0.59 -2.23
C ASP A 181 -6.81 1.91 -2.55
N GLY A 182 -7.99 2.06 -1.94
CA GLY A 182 -8.90 3.18 -2.17
C GLY A 182 -10.09 3.16 -1.22
N THR A 183 -10.89 4.22 -1.25
CA THR A 183 -12.29 4.10 -0.80
C THR A 183 -13.05 3.18 -1.76
N TRP A 184 -14.19 2.61 -1.35
CA TRP A 184 -14.99 1.71 -2.22
C TRP A 184 -15.22 2.28 -3.62
N LYS A 185 -15.68 3.54 -3.71
CA LYS A 185 -15.92 4.21 -5.00
C LYS A 185 -14.65 4.31 -5.85
N LYS A 186 -13.48 4.48 -5.21
CA LYS A 186 -12.17 4.61 -5.86
C LYS A 186 -11.64 3.25 -6.31
N ALA A 187 -11.70 2.24 -5.44
CA ALA A 187 -11.33 0.87 -5.78
C ALA A 187 -12.19 0.32 -6.92
N TYR A 188 -13.51 0.51 -6.84
CA TYR A 188 -14.43 0.16 -7.91
C TYR A 188 -14.08 0.89 -9.22
N LYS A 189 -13.77 2.19 -9.17
CA LYS A 189 -13.31 2.93 -10.35
C LYS A 189 -12.03 2.31 -10.95
N MET A 190 -11.02 2.02 -10.13
CA MET A 190 -9.78 1.38 -10.59
C MET A 190 -10.05 0.03 -11.27
N TRP A 191 -10.89 -0.80 -10.65
CA TRP A 191 -11.33 -2.08 -11.22
C TRP A 191 -12.05 -1.89 -12.56
N GLN A 192 -13.00 -0.95 -12.63
CA GLN A 192 -13.80 -0.71 -13.83
C GLN A 192 -13.01 -0.12 -15.00
N LEU A 193 -11.95 0.65 -14.72
CA LEU A 193 -11.11 1.23 -15.76
C LEU A 193 -10.04 0.25 -16.27
N SER A 194 -9.53 -0.64 -15.42
CA SER A 194 -8.40 -1.50 -15.75
C SER A 194 -8.85 -2.78 -16.44
N ALA A 195 -8.86 -2.78 -17.78
CA ALA A 195 -9.35 -3.90 -18.59
C ALA A 195 -8.52 -5.18 -18.41
N ASN A 196 -7.22 -5.06 -18.18
CA ASN A 196 -6.33 -6.17 -17.85
C ASN A 196 -6.73 -6.87 -16.54
N LEU A 197 -7.11 -6.10 -15.51
CA LEU A 197 -7.53 -6.67 -14.22
C LEU A 197 -8.87 -7.41 -14.33
N GLN A 198 -9.78 -6.95 -15.18
CA GLN A 198 -11.10 -7.59 -15.39
C GLN A 198 -11.01 -8.97 -16.04
N GLN A 199 -9.87 -9.30 -16.67
CA GLN A 199 -9.61 -10.61 -17.23
C GLN A 199 -9.16 -11.61 -16.15
N LEU A 200 -8.81 -11.13 -14.96
CA LEU A 200 -8.32 -11.97 -13.87
C LEU A 200 -9.48 -12.51 -13.03
N PRO A 201 -9.35 -13.74 -12.49
CA PRO A 201 -10.28 -14.25 -11.51
C PRO A 201 -10.29 -13.37 -10.26
N THR A 202 -11.45 -13.24 -9.63
CA THR A 202 -11.61 -12.50 -8.38
C THR A 202 -11.77 -13.43 -7.20
N VAL A 203 -11.25 -13.00 -6.05
CA VAL A 203 -11.41 -13.70 -4.78
C VAL A 203 -11.95 -12.79 -3.69
N ALA A 204 -12.73 -13.39 -2.81
CA ALA A 204 -13.29 -12.75 -1.62
C ALA A 204 -12.61 -13.28 -0.36
N LEU A 205 -12.31 -12.38 0.58
CA LEU A 205 -11.83 -12.75 1.91
C LEU A 205 -13.00 -13.35 2.70
N ASP A 206 -12.89 -14.61 3.08
CA ASP A 206 -13.91 -15.39 3.80
C ASP A 206 -13.50 -15.70 5.25
N ASN A 207 -12.29 -15.35 5.65
CA ASN A 207 -11.72 -15.52 6.99
C ASN A 207 -11.77 -14.24 7.85
N VAL A 208 -12.62 -13.28 7.49
CA VAL A 208 -12.69 -11.96 8.17
C VAL A 208 -13.03 -12.08 9.66
N GLU A 209 -13.80 -13.10 10.05
CA GLU A 209 -14.19 -13.33 11.46
C GLU A 209 -13.06 -13.90 12.33
N GLN A 210 -12.05 -14.55 11.74
CA GLN A 210 -10.86 -15.05 12.45
C GLN A 210 -9.84 -13.95 12.75
N GLY A 211 -9.91 -12.83 12.01
CA GLY A 211 -9.21 -11.60 12.36
C GLY A 211 -9.86 -10.97 13.58
N ASN A 212 -9.38 -11.31 14.77
CA ASN A 212 -9.93 -10.88 16.06
C ASN A 212 -9.73 -9.37 16.32
N TYR A 213 -10.38 -8.52 15.52
CA TYR A 213 -10.12 -7.10 15.47
C TYR A 213 -11.22 -6.30 16.19
N ARG A 214 -10.96 -6.01 17.47
CA ARG A 214 -11.86 -5.30 18.39
C ARG A 214 -11.99 -3.80 18.16
N ILE A 215 -11.34 -3.19 17.16
CA ILE A 215 -11.31 -1.71 17.05
C ILE A 215 -11.70 -1.24 15.64
N ARG A 216 -12.97 -1.42 15.28
CA ARG A 216 -13.79 -0.47 14.49
C ARG A 216 -15.24 -0.95 14.45
N LYS A 217 -16.12 -0.34 15.27
CA LYS A 217 -17.53 -0.18 14.86
C LYS A 217 -17.53 0.86 13.73
N SER A 218 -17.24 0.42 12.50
CA SER A 218 -17.59 1.22 11.33
C SER A 218 -19.13 1.21 11.24
N PRO A 219 -19.81 2.37 11.16
CA PRO A 219 -21.28 2.43 11.03
C PRO A 219 -21.81 1.76 9.74
N LYS A 220 -20.91 1.35 8.84
CA LYS A 220 -21.19 0.51 7.67
C LYS A 220 -20.33 -0.74 7.81
N SER A 221 -20.98 -1.84 8.16
CA SER A 221 -20.37 -3.15 8.37
C SER A 221 -19.56 -3.60 7.16
N ALA A 222 -18.38 -4.16 7.43
CA ALA A 222 -17.56 -5.03 6.56
C ALA A 222 -16.45 -4.40 5.68
N GLY A 223 -15.86 -3.25 6.03
CA GLY A 223 -14.62 -2.77 5.38
C GLY A 223 -13.34 -3.06 6.18
N VAL A 224 -12.39 -3.84 5.63
CA VAL A 224 -11.03 -4.07 6.14
C VAL A 224 -10.05 -3.04 5.58
N SER A 225 -9.01 -2.64 6.27
CA SER A 225 -7.93 -1.83 5.69
C SER A 225 -7.05 -2.65 4.74
N THR A 226 -6.21 -1.99 3.97
CA THR A 226 -5.31 -2.66 3.01
C THR A 226 -4.34 -3.63 3.69
N VAL A 227 -3.84 -3.28 4.88
CA VAL A 227 -2.95 -4.17 5.65
C VAL A 227 -3.72 -5.35 6.24
N GLU A 228 -4.96 -5.14 6.68
CA GLU A 228 -5.84 -6.23 7.12
C GLU A 228 -6.18 -7.17 5.96
N ALA A 229 -6.46 -6.64 4.77
CA ALA A 229 -6.69 -7.44 3.57
C ALA A 229 -5.47 -8.29 3.22
N GLY A 230 -4.27 -7.71 3.23
CA GLY A 230 -3.03 -8.44 3.02
C GLY A 230 -2.80 -9.53 4.08
N TYR A 231 -2.98 -9.20 5.36
CA TYR A 231 -2.86 -10.16 6.46
C TYR A 231 -3.84 -11.34 6.31
N LEU A 232 -5.13 -11.05 6.10
CA LEU A 232 -6.16 -12.08 5.96
C LEU A 232 -5.88 -12.96 4.74
N ALA A 233 -5.47 -12.36 3.63
CA ALA A 233 -5.21 -13.09 2.40
C ALA A 233 -4.00 -14.02 2.52
N LEU A 234 -2.87 -13.51 3.06
CA LEU A 234 -1.67 -14.32 3.25
C LEU A 234 -1.91 -15.46 4.26
N THR A 235 -2.57 -15.15 5.38
CA THR A 235 -2.95 -16.17 6.39
C THR A 235 -3.83 -17.27 5.79
N ALA A 236 -4.77 -16.91 4.91
CA ALA A 236 -5.63 -17.88 4.27
C ALA A 236 -4.88 -18.80 3.29
N LEU A 237 -3.87 -18.28 2.58
CA LEU A 237 -3.17 -19.02 1.52
C LEU A 237 -1.97 -19.84 2.01
N GLU A 238 -1.24 -19.34 3.00
CA GLU A 238 0.03 -19.93 3.46
C GLU A 238 -0.12 -20.67 4.80
N GLY A 239 -1.27 -20.52 5.47
CA GLY A 239 -1.64 -21.27 6.67
C GLY A 239 -0.98 -20.78 7.96
N GLU A 240 -1.21 -21.50 9.06
CA GLU A 240 -0.78 -21.11 10.42
C GLU A 240 0.73 -21.27 10.69
N GLY A 241 1.49 -21.84 9.75
CA GLY A 241 2.94 -22.03 9.88
C GLY A 241 3.74 -20.74 9.68
N ASP A 242 3.19 -19.78 8.93
CA ASP A 242 3.83 -18.50 8.62
C ASP A 242 3.17 -17.38 9.44
N ASN A 243 3.98 -16.70 10.29
CA ASN A 243 3.46 -15.71 11.24
C ASN A 243 3.36 -14.32 10.60
N PHE A 244 2.19 -14.00 10.03
CA PHE A 244 1.89 -12.66 9.51
C PHE A 244 1.35 -11.67 10.57
N ALA A 245 1.23 -12.08 11.84
CA ALA A 245 0.75 -11.21 12.92
C ALA A 245 1.52 -9.88 13.07
N PRO A 246 2.84 -9.79 12.77
CA PRO A 246 3.55 -8.51 12.80
C PRO A 246 2.96 -7.42 11.89
N LEU A 247 2.24 -7.78 10.80
CA LEU A 247 1.52 -6.81 9.97
C LEU A 247 0.43 -6.08 10.76
N ILE A 248 -0.37 -6.85 11.49
CA ILE A 248 -1.47 -6.34 12.30
C ILE A 248 -0.95 -5.62 13.54
N GLU A 249 0.11 -6.14 14.17
CA GLU A 249 0.73 -5.46 15.30
C GLU A 249 1.26 -4.08 14.90
N ALA A 250 1.98 -3.96 13.78
CA ALA A 250 2.44 -2.67 13.27
C ALA A 250 1.27 -1.72 12.96
N PHE A 251 0.17 -2.25 12.46
CA PHE A 251 -1.05 -1.48 12.19
C PHE A 251 -1.71 -0.97 13.48
N ASN A 252 -1.82 -1.83 14.50
CA ASN A 252 -2.37 -1.49 15.81
C ASN A 252 -1.57 -0.38 16.48
N GLN A 253 -0.24 -0.52 16.49
CA GLN A 253 0.65 0.50 17.05
C GLN A 253 0.54 1.84 16.32
N MET A 254 0.37 1.82 14.99
CA MET A 254 0.11 3.03 14.22
C MET A 254 -1.23 3.70 14.59
N ILE A 255 -2.28 2.92 14.84
CA ILE A 255 -3.58 3.44 15.27
C ILE A 255 -3.49 4.01 16.68
N GLU A 256 -2.89 3.27 17.61
CA GLU A 256 -2.71 3.71 19.00
C GLU A 256 -1.96 5.04 19.06
N PHE A 257 -0.88 5.16 18.29
CA PHE A 257 -0.18 6.43 18.14
C PHE A 257 -1.08 7.55 17.61
N GLN A 258 -1.93 7.28 16.62
CA GLN A 258 -2.87 8.29 16.10
C GLN A 258 -3.88 8.72 17.15
N ILE A 259 -4.41 7.80 17.95
CA ILE A 259 -5.35 8.07 19.05
C ILE A 259 -4.68 8.98 20.09
N GLN A 260 -3.44 8.67 20.48
CA GLN A 260 -2.68 9.48 21.45
C GLN A 260 -2.38 10.91 20.97
N GLN A 261 -2.39 11.16 19.66
CA GLN A 261 -2.22 12.51 19.10
C GLN A 261 -3.54 13.28 18.92
N MET A 262 -4.69 12.66 19.23
CA MET A 262 -5.98 13.35 19.16
C MET A 262 -6.15 14.31 20.34
N PRO A 263 -6.69 15.53 20.12
CA PRO A 263 -7.05 16.42 21.22
C PRO A 263 -8.09 15.79 22.15
N GLU A 264 -8.04 16.13 23.45
CA GLU A 264 -9.01 15.65 24.45
C GLU A 264 -10.46 15.85 23.99
N GLY A 265 -11.29 14.81 24.15
CA GLY A 265 -12.71 14.83 23.78
C GLY A 265 -13.01 14.56 22.31
N VAL A 266 -12.01 14.49 21.41
CA VAL A 266 -12.23 14.13 20.00
C VAL A 266 -12.43 12.63 19.82
N PHE A 267 -11.74 11.82 20.63
CA PHE A 267 -11.94 10.38 20.61
C PHE A 267 -13.35 10.04 21.12
N GLU A 268 -13.75 10.57 22.27
CA GLU A 268 -15.07 10.35 22.87
C GLU A 268 -16.21 10.85 21.97
N ARG A 269 -16.03 11.97 21.27
CA ARG A 269 -17.06 12.46 20.32
C ARG A 269 -17.24 11.59 19.07
N ASN A 270 -16.20 10.89 18.65
CA ASN A 270 -16.23 10.06 17.43
C ASN A 270 -16.40 8.56 17.71
N TYR A 271 -16.02 8.11 18.91
CA TYR A 271 -15.89 6.72 19.29
C TYR A 271 -16.35 6.41 20.73
N GLY A 272 -16.76 7.41 21.50
CA GLY A 272 -17.44 7.20 22.77
C GLY A 272 -18.82 6.59 22.54
N GLU A 273 -19.28 5.81 23.52
CA GLU A 273 -20.55 5.05 23.46
C GLU A 273 -21.79 5.92 23.26
#